data_AF-A0A563VVI2-F1
#
_entry.id   AF-A0A563VVI2-F1
#
_cell.length_a   1.000
_cell.length_b   1.000
_cell.length_c   1.000
_cell.angle_alpha   90.00
_cell.angle_beta   90.00
_cell.angle_gamma   90.00
#
_symmetry.space_group_name_H-M   'P 1'
#
loop_
_entity.id
_entity.type
_entity.pdbx_description
1 polymer ?
#
loop_
_entity_poly.entity_id
_entity_poly.type
_entity_poly.pdbx_seq_one_letter_code
_entity_poly.pdbx_strand_id
1 'polypeptide(L)' 'MSIDTLPQQAEQTTSWLLKRLHEHQTPMSLQELEARFADQQGLSHRTLKETAWKLVEEGKIQFTSSWDLEIC' A
#
# COMPACT_ATOMS: atom_id res chain seq x y z
N MET A 1 -24.46 11.01 16.00
CA MET A 1 -23.51 11.66 15.07
C MET A 1 -22.46 10.62 14.70
N SER A 2 -22.22 10.50 13.41
CA SER A 2 -21.78 9.31 12.69
C SER A 2 -20.42 8.76 13.09
N ILE A 3 -20.35 7.43 13.21
CA ILE A 3 -19.10 6.65 13.31
C ILE A 3 -18.81 6.15 11.88
N ASP A 4 -18.28 7.02 11.00
CA ASP A 4 -18.10 6.69 9.58
C ASP A 4 -16.79 7.26 8.98
N THR A 5 -15.74 7.42 9.79
CA THR A 5 -14.47 8.05 9.33
C THR A 5 -13.32 7.10 9.03
N LEU A 6 -13.46 5.79 9.27
CA LEU A 6 -12.39 4.81 9.01
C LEU A 6 -12.30 4.26 7.56
N PRO A 7 -13.41 4.02 6.83
CA PRO A 7 -13.33 3.42 5.49
C PRO A 7 -12.62 4.31 4.47
N GLN A 8 -12.83 5.62 4.56
CA GLN A 8 -12.32 6.59 3.59
C GLN A 8 -10.80 6.71 3.62
N GLN A 9 -10.17 6.70 4.81
CA GLN A 9 -8.71 6.74 4.91
C GLN A 9 -8.07 5.45 4.38
N ALA A 10 -8.69 4.30 4.64
CA ALA A 10 -8.22 3.02 4.13
C ALA A 10 -8.30 2.98 2.60
N GLU A 11 -9.43 3.36 2.00
CA GLU A 11 -9.59 3.43 0.54
C GLU A 11 -8.66 4.43 -0.12
N GLN A 12 -8.44 5.59 0.51
CA GLN A 12 -7.48 6.59 0.03
C GLN A 12 -6.05 6.04 0.05
N THR A 13 -5.65 5.37 1.13
CA THR A 13 -4.32 4.76 1.26
C THR A 13 -4.13 3.65 0.23
N THR A 14 -5.16 2.83 0.02
CA THR A 14 -5.17 1.73 -0.95
C THR A 14 -5.00 2.25 -2.38
N SER A 15 -5.81 3.24 -2.76
CA SER A 15 -5.75 3.86 -4.10
C SER A 15 -4.42 4.58 -4.33
N TRP A 16 -3.90 5.22 -3.29
CA TRP A 16 -2.60 5.88 -3.33
C TRP A 16 -1.45 4.90 -3.52
N LEU A 17 -1.46 3.77 -2.80
CA LEU A 17 -0.42 2.74 -2.92
C LEU A 17 -0.37 2.16 -4.34
N LEU A 18 -1.54 1.83 -4.89
CA LEU A 18 -1.66 1.34 -6.26
C LEU A 18 -1.15 2.35 -7.28
N LYS A 19 -1.52 3.63 -7.13
CA LYS A 19 -1.03 4.71 -8.01
C LYS A 19 0.49 4.79 -7.96
N ARG A 20 1.11 4.66 -6.78
CA ARG A 20 2.56 4.69 -6.63
C ARG A 20 3.24 3.48 -7.26
N LEU A 21 2.75 2.27 -7.00
CA LEU A 21 3.30 1.07 -7.63
C LEU A 21 3.18 1.16 -9.16
N HIS A 22 2.08 1.73 -9.67
CA HIS A 22 1.86 1.92 -11.10
C HIS A 22 2.75 3.02 -11.71
N GLU A 23 2.99 4.12 -10.98
CA GLU A 23 3.91 5.18 -11.40
C GLU A 23 5.37 4.71 -11.40
N HIS A 24 5.74 3.84 -10.46
CA HIS A 24 7.12 3.37 -10.34
C HIS A 24 7.46 2.18 -11.25
N GLN A 25 6.47 1.43 -11.77
CA GLN A 25 6.62 0.29 -12.71
C GLN A 25 7.69 -0.75 -12.36
N THR A 26 8.23 -0.70 -11.14
CA THR A 26 9.30 -1.56 -10.66
C THR A 26 8.83 -2.25 -9.41
N PRO A 27 9.04 -3.58 -9.30
CA PRO A 27 8.85 -4.30 -8.05
C PRO A 27 9.63 -3.61 -6.93
N MET A 28 9.00 -3.43 -5.78
CA MET A 28 9.66 -2.77 -4.65
C MET A 28 9.34 -3.43 -3.32
N SER A 29 10.36 -3.63 -2.50
CA SER A 29 10.20 -4.26 -1.19
C SER A 29 9.30 -3.43 -0.26
N LEU A 30 8.64 -4.10 0.70
CA LEU A 30 7.90 -3.41 1.76
C LEU A 30 8.76 -2.39 2.53
N GLN A 31 10.03 -2.70 2.76
CA GLN A 31 10.94 -1.80 3.45
C GLN A 31 11.22 -0.53 2.61
N GLU A 32 11.38 -0.68 1.30
CA GLU A 32 11.60 0.43 0.40
C GLU A 32 10.32 1.25 0.19
N LEU A 33 9.16 0.59 0.20
CA LEU A 33 7.85 1.22 0.24
C LEU A 33 7.75 2.07 1.51
N GLU A 34 8.00 1.52 2.68
CA GLU A 34 7.99 2.25 3.95
C GLU A 34 8.94 3.46 3.93
N ALA A 35 10.19 3.26 3.52
CA ALA A 35 11.19 4.31 3.49
C ALA A 35 10.84 5.47 2.54
N ARG A 36 10.17 5.18 1.42
CA ARG A 36 9.78 6.20 0.44
C ARG A 36 8.46 6.90 0.78
N PHE A 37 7.59 6.23 1.51
CA PHE A 37 6.15 6.56 1.49
C PHE A 37 5.52 6.73 2.87
N ALA A 38 6.08 6.17 3.95
CA ALA A 38 5.57 6.38 5.30
C ALA A 38 5.51 7.88 5.65
N ASP A 39 6.56 8.63 5.28
CA ASP A 39 6.67 10.07 5.56
C ASP A 39 5.79 10.95 4.64
N GLN A 40 5.42 10.48 3.44
CA GLN A 40 4.66 11.28 2.47
C GLN A 40 3.18 11.46 2.83
N GLN A 41 2.62 10.52 3.58
CA GLN A 41 1.20 10.50 3.96
C GLN A 41 1.00 10.51 5.48
N GLY A 42 2.08 10.57 6.28
CA GLY A 42 2.01 10.37 7.72
C GLY A 42 1.44 9.00 8.10
N LEU A 43 1.63 8.00 7.24
CA LEU A 43 1.12 6.66 7.46
C LEU A 43 2.03 5.91 8.40
N SER A 44 1.44 5.24 9.39
CA SER A 44 2.20 4.31 10.21
C SER A 44 2.67 3.12 9.37
N HIS A 45 3.84 2.57 9.68
CA HIS A 45 4.35 1.33 9.07
C HIS A 45 3.30 0.21 9.11
N ARG A 46 2.53 0.14 10.21
CA ARG A 46 1.46 -0.84 10.37
C ARG A 46 0.37 -0.67 9.33
N THR A 47 -0.14 0.56 9.15
CA THR A 47 -1.19 0.86 8.18
C THR A 47 -0.75 0.54 6.75
N LEU A 48 0.52 0.82 6.43
CA LEU A 48 1.09 0.51 5.13
C LEU A 48 1.13 -1.01 4.87
N LYS A 49 1.60 -1.80 5.84
CA LYS A 49 1.62 -3.27 5.76
C LYS A 49 0.23 -3.85 5.63
N GLU A 50 -0.71 -3.43 6.46
CA GLU A 50 -2.11 -3.90 6.41
C GLU A 50 -2.75 -3.57 5.05
N THR A 51 -2.47 -2.39 4.50
CA THR A 51 -2.97 -2.00 3.18
C THR A 51 -2.33 -2.84 2.06
N ALA A 52 -1.01 -3.04 2.09
CA ALA A 52 -0.33 -3.89 1.13
C ALA A 52 -0.86 -5.33 1.17
N TRP A 53 -1.09 -5.87 2.37
CA TRP A 53 -1.66 -7.21 2.54
C TRP A 53 -3.06 -7.31 1.95
N LYS A 54 -3.93 -6.33 2.24
CA LYS A 54 -5.27 -6.27 1.68
C LYS A 54 -5.25 -6.22 0.14
N LEU A 55 -4.32 -5.48 -0.44
CA LEU A 55 -4.16 -5.41 -1.90
C LEU A 55 -3.71 -6.73 -2.53
N VAL A 56 -2.90 -7.52 -1.80
CA VAL A 56 -2.51 -8.87 -2.20
C VAL A 56 -3.73 -9.81 -2.12
N GLU A 57 -4.51 -9.74 -1.06
CA GLU A 57 -5.75 -10.52 -0.92
C GLU A 57 -6.79 -10.18 -2.00
N GLU A 58 -6.86 -8.90 -2.40
CA GLU A 58 -7.70 -8.43 -3.51
C GLU A 58 -7.13 -8.79 -4.90
N GLY A 59 -5.92 -9.36 -4.98
CA GLY A 59 -5.26 -9.74 -6.22
C GLY A 59 -4.82 -8.57 -7.09
N LYS A 60 -4.68 -7.36 -6.53
CA LYS A 60 -4.26 -6.16 -7.25
C LYS A 60 -2.74 -6.00 -7.30
N ILE A 61 -2.06 -6.53 -6.29
CA ILE A 61 -0.60 -6.59 -6.22
C ILE A 61 -0.19 -7.99 -5.76
N GLN A 62 1.05 -8.39 -6.01
CA GLN A 62 1.59 -9.66 -5.54
C GLN A 62 3.00 -9.48 -4.98
N PHE A 63 3.38 -10.41 -4.12
CA PHE A 63 4.77 -10.56 -3.72
C PHE A 63 5.51 -11.41 -4.74
N THR A 64 6.61 -10.90 -5.25
CA THR A 64 7.57 -11.68 -6.05
C THR A 64 8.28 -12.72 -5.18
N SER A 65 9.04 -13.61 -5.82
CA SER A 65 9.94 -14.54 -5.12
C SER A 65 11.00 -13.85 -4.25
N SER A 66 11.27 -12.56 -4.50
CA SER A 66 12.18 -11.72 -3.71
C SER A 66 11.48 -10.95 -2.59
N TRP A 67 10.18 -11.18 -2.36
CA TRP A 67 9.32 -10.41 -1.44
C TRP A 67 9.14 -8.94 -1.82
N ASP A 68 9.34 -8.60 -3.09
CA ASP A 68 9.01 -7.29 -3.64
C ASP A 68 7.53 -7.23 -4.01
N LEU A 69 6.91 -6.08 -3.84
CA LEU A 69 5.54 -5.81 -4.28
C LEU A 69 5.56 -5.37 -5.74
N GLU A 70 4.79 -6.06 -6.57
CA GLU A 70 4.51 -5.70 -7.96
C GLU A 70 3.01 -5.69 -8.24
N ILE A 71 2.59 -4.99 -9.30
CA ILE A 71 1.20 -5.01 -9.76
C ILE A 71 0.95 -6.34 -10.51
N CYS A 72 -0.18 -6.99 -10.21
CA CYS A 72 -0.64 -8.19 -10.90
C CYS A 72 -1.07 -7.91 -12.35
#